data_AF-A0A1I4YU86-F1
#
_entry.id   AF-A0A1I4YU86-F1
#
_cell.length_a   1.000
_cell.length_b   1.000
_cell.length_c   1.000
_cell.angle_alpha   90.00
_cell.angle_beta   90.00
_cell.angle_gamma   90.00
#
_symmetry.space_group_name_H-M   'P 1'
#
loop_
_entity.id
_entity.type
_entity.pdbx_description
1 polymer ?
#
loop_
_entity_poly.entity_id
_entity_poly.type
_entity_poly.pdbx_seq_one_letter_code
_entity_poly.pdbx_strand_id
1 'polypeptide(L)'
;MHTHRAILLILPCLALLSALAPLPRAHAGGVCEVTTSIVDGTKFKADICLPNPGGGADFEMSFDLEFKVDPADPTSLQNLTVPCVGFSVEVLDAAAIANVESRLPDPANQAIDPALPLRVTIEPPVACGLAFEDDYDAEFKGDNLLWVPFSPYRLMKAPIGGNYRDITSSVVAGSVRSRGCGGTFSEFVMVVDQAQNYASEAVAAYSDLSATIADAAVGPTASATLGSDRSLSQAAYEAGNFGDAIARLDDLLAHCGTLGGPALPNRWRSARDLSNLEGEIVARSNHLRFLLDRLNGNP
;
A
#
# COMPACT_ATOMS: atom_id res chain seq x y z
N MET A 1 1.83 -50.67 73.48
CA MET A 1 1.24 -50.63 72.12
C MET A 1 1.89 -49.46 71.39
N HIS A 2 2.81 -49.78 70.49
CA HIS A 2 3.65 -48.83 69.76
C HIS A 2 2.87 -48.15 68.63
N THR A 3 2.87 -46.82 68.60
CA THR A 3 2.46 -46.01 67.45
C THR A 3 3.68 -45.34 66.84
N HIS A 4 4.09 -45.82 65.67
CA HIS A 4 5.12 -45.22 64.82
C HIS A 4 4.61 -43.90 64.22
N ARG A 5 5.38 -42.82 64.39
CA ARG A 5 5.26 -41.57 63.60
C ARG A 5 6.34 -41.61 62.51
N ALA A 6 5.89 -41.64 61.26
CA ALA A 6 6.75 -41.58 60.07
C ALA A 6 7.19 -40.13 59.80
N ILE A 7 8.48 -39.95 59.54
CA ILE A 7 9.14 -38.71 59.13
C ILE A 7 9.10 -38.65 57.60
N LEU A 8 8.47 -37.61 57.04
CA LEU A 8 8.43 -37.36 55.60
C LEU A 8 9.52 -36.34 55.25
N LEU A 9 10.58 -36.79 54.57
CA LEU A 9 11.60 -35.92 53.95
C LEU A 9 11.03 -35.26 52.69
N ILE A 10 11.17 -33.94 52.59
CA ILE A 10 10.85 -33.14 51.39
C ILE A 10 12.16 -32.91 50.63
N LEU A 11 12.27 -33.46 49.41
CA LEU A 11 13.33 -33.16 48.45
C LEU A 11 12.94 -31.90 47.63
N PRO A 12 13.81 -30.90 47.43
CA PRO A 12 13.54 -29.81 46.51
C PRO A 12 13.91 -30.23 45.07
N CYS A 13 12.93 -30.10 44.17
CA CYS A 13 13.08 -30.34 42.74
C CYS A 13 13.72 -29.11 42.07
N LEU A 14 14.87 -29.32 41.43
CA LEU A 14 15.65 -28.29 40.74
C LEU A 14 15.01 -28.04 39.36
N ALA A 15 14.37 -26.89 39.16
CA ALA A 15 13.82 -26.51 37.86
C ALA A 15 14.93 -25.91 36.97
N LEU A 16 15.32 -26.65 35.92
CA LEU A 16 16.11 -26.11 34.81
C LEU A 16 15.25 -25.15 33.98
N LEU A 17 15.63 -23.87 33.93
CA LEU A 17 15.16 -22.94 32.90
C LEU A 17 15.95 -23.22 31.60
N SER A 18 15.32 -23.92 30.65
CA SER A 18 15.79 -23.99 29.27
C SER A 18 15.35 -22.73 28.52
N ALA A 19 16.32 -21.91 28.10
CA ALA A 19 16.11 -20.81 27.18
C ALA A 19 15.68 -21.39 25.80
N LEU A 20 14.43 -21.15 25.41
CA LEU A 20 13.97 -21.38 24.03
C LEU A 20 14.60 -20.33 23.12
N ALA A 21 15.57 -20.74 22.31
CA ALA A 21 15.91 -19.99 21.10
C ALA A 21 14.75 -20.13 20.09
N PRO A 22 14.37 -19.07 19.35
CA PRO A 22 13.39 -19.19 18.28
C PRO A 22 13.95 -20.11 17.19
N LEU A 23 13.30 -21.25 16.98
CA LEU A 23 13.55 -22.11 15.83
C LEU A 23 13.12 -21.37 14.56
N PRO A 24 13.93 -21.37 13.48
CA PRO A 24 13.42 -20.99 12.18
C PRO A 24 12.26 -21.92 11.83
N ARG A 25 11.10 -21.36 11.48
CA ARG A 25 10.01 -22.12 10.87
C ARG A 25 10.53 -22.65 9.54
N ALA A 26 10.95 -23.92 9.53
CA ALA A 26 11.07 -24.66 8.29
C ALA A 26 9.66 -24.89 7.76
N HIS A 27 9.31 -24.22 6.65
CA HIS A 27 8.08 -24.53 5.93
C HIS A 27 8.12 -25.98 5.43
N ALA A 28 7.00 -26.66 5.63
CA ALA A 28 6.79 -28.01 5.12
C ALA A 28 6.64 -27.97 3.60
N GLY A 29 7.70 -28.29 2.86
CA GLY A 29 7.66 -28.98 1.56
C GLY A 29 6.79 -28.44 0.41
N GLY A 30 6.33 -27.18 0.45
CA GLY A 30 5.74 -26.51 -0.70
C GLY A 30 6.83 -26.06 -1.67
N VAL A 31 6.60 -26.21 -2.98
CA VAL A 31 7.46 -25.58 -3.98
C VAL A 31 7.23 -24.07 -3.86
N CYS A 32 8.30 -23.29 -3.76
CA CYS A 32 8.22 -21.84 -3.81
C CYS A 32 7.66 -21.42 -5.17
N GLU A 33 6.42 -20.93 -5.18
CA GLU A 33 5.64 -20.67 -6.39
C GLU A 33 4.87 -19.36 -6.25
N VAL A 34 4.62 -18.72 -7.38
CA VAL A 34 3.72 -17.57 -7.48
C VAL A 34 2.35 -18.07 -7.93
N THR A 35 1.33 -17.84 -7.11
CA THR A 35 -0.06 -18.17 -7.47
C THR A 35 -0.88 -16.91 -7.63
N THR A 36 -1.80 -16.92 -8.59
CA THR A 36 -2.67 -15.77 -8.87
C THR A 36 -4.12 -16.22 -9.02
N SER A 37 -5.04 -15.39 -8.56
CA SER A 37 -6.48 -15.69 -8.61
C SER A 37 -7.32 -14.42 -8.69
N ILE A 38 -8.57 -14.58 -9.15
CA ILE A 38 -9.62 -13.58 -8.95
C ILE A 38 -10.53 -14.07 -7.82
N VAL A 39 -10.68 -13.25 -6.78
CA VAL A 39 -11.52 -13.50 -5.61
C VAL A 39 -12.79 -12.67 -5.74
N ASP A 40 -13.94 -13.33 -5.60
CA ASP A 40 -15.29 -12.72 -5.61
C ASP A 40 -15.63 -11.84 -6.82
N GLY A 41 -14.83 -11.93 -7.90
CA GLY A 41 -15.01 -11.15 -9.13
C GLY A 41 -14.51 -9.71 -9.05
N THR A 42 -13.98 -9.25 -7.91
CA THR A 42 -13.60 -7.85 -7.67
C THR A 42 -12.17 -7.68 -7.21
N LYS A 43 -11.48 -8.77 -6.85
CA LYS A 43 -10.13 -8.73 -6.29
C LYS A 43 -9.19 -9.62 -7.09
N PHE A 44 -8.09 -9.06 -7.56
CA PHE A 44 -6.93 -9.84 -7.98
C PHE A 44 -6.04 -10.10 -6.76
N LYS A 45 -5.63 -11.35 -6.58
CA LYS A 45 -4.75 -11.78 -5.50
C LYS A 45 -3.56 -12.52 -6.08
N ALA A 46 -2.36 -12.14 -5.64
CA ALA A 46 -1.11 -12.83 -5.92
C ALA A 46 -0.44 -13.21 -4.60
N ASP A 47 -0.27 -14.52 -4.36
CA ASP A 47 0.59 -15.03 -3.30
C ASP A 47 1.94 -15.37 -3.93
N ILE A 48 3.00 -14.71 -3.46
CA ILE A 48 4.31 -14.67 -4.11
C ILE A 48 5.32 -15.34 -3.19
N CYS A 49 5.94 -16.41 -3.69
CA CYS A 49 7.18 -16.93 -3.17
C CYS A 49 8.22 -16.92 -4.30
N LEU A 50 9.36 -16.25 -4.07
CA LEU A 50 10.48 -16.22 -5.01
C LEU A 50 11.78 -16.65 -4.32
N PRO A 51 12.57 -17.56 -4.93
CA PRO A 51 13.85 -17.97 -4.38
C PRO A 51 14.81 -16.79 -4.19
N ASN A 52 15.52 -16.77 -3.08
CA ASN A 52 16.58 -15.78 -2.87
C ASN A 52 17.84 -16.17 -3.67
N PRO A 53 18.25 -15.39 -4.69
CA PRO A 53 19.40 -15.73 -5.53
C PRO A 53 20.73 -15.66 -4.76
N GLY A 54 20.79 -14.92 -3.65
CA GLY A 54 21.95 -14.87 -2.76
C GLY A 54 22.04 -16.04 -1.75
N GLY A 55 21.04 -16.92 -1.75
CA GLY A 55 20.85 -17.94 -0.71
C GLY A 55 20.22 -17.36 0.56
N GLY A 56 19.53 -18.21 1.33
CA GLY A 56 18.79 -17.81 2.53
C GLY A 56 17.34 -18.24 2.46
N ALA A 57 16.48 -17.58 3.24
CA ALA A 57 15.03 -17.76 3.13
C ALA A 57 14.53 -17.13 1.83
N ASP A 58 13.49 -17.74 1.26
CA ASP A 58 12.78 -17.22 0.09
C ASP A 58 12.07 -15.90 0.43
N PHE A 59 11.83 -15.09 -0.59
CA PHE A 59 11.05 -13.87 -0.47
C PHE A 59 9.56 -14.23 -0.58
N GLU A 60 8.83 -14.00 0.50
CA GLU A 60 7.41 -14.31 0.67
C GLU A 60 6.62 -13.00 0.87
N MET A 61 5.60 -12.79 0.03
CA MET A 61 4.64 -11.70 0.19
C MET A 61 3.31 -12.03 -0.46
N SER A 62 2.26 -11.27 -0.14
CA SER A 62 1.06 -11.20 -0.98
C SER A 62 0.87 -9.80 -1.54
N PHE A 63 0.38 -9.74 -2.77
CA PHE A 63 -0.05 -8.52 -3.44
C PHE A 63 -1.51 -8.67 -3.88
N ASP A 64 -2.36 -7.80 -3.36
CA ASP A 64 -3.78 -7.79 -3.68
C ASP A 64 -4.16 -6.45 -4.34
N LEU A 65 -5.01 -6.52 -5.37
CA LEU A 65 -5.71 -5.36 -5.96
C LEU A 65 -7.21 -5.59 -5.83
N GLU A 66 -7.89 -4.73 -5.07
CA GLU A 66 -9.33 -4.77 -4.89
C GLU A 66 -9.97 -3.56 -5.57
N PHE A 67 -10.86 -3.83 -6.53
CA PHE A 67 -11.54 -2.78 -7.29
C PHE A 67 -12.84 -2.39 -6.60
N LYS A 68 -13.11 -1.08 -6.53
CA LYS A 68 -14.46 -0.63 -6.20
C LYS A 68 -15.41 -1.04 -7.32
N VAL A 69 -16.61 -1.47 -6.93
CA VAL A 69 -17.67 -1.82 -7.88
C VAL A 69 -18.91 -1.07 -7.45
N ASP A 70 -19.47 -0.28 -8.36
CA ASP A 70 -20.77 0.33 -8.15
C ASP A 70 -21.85 -0.75 -8.38
N PRO A 71 -22.62 -1.16 -7.37
CA PRO A 71 -23.69 -2.13 -7.55
C PRO A 71 -24.80 -1.62 -8.50
N ALA A 72 -24.90 -0.31 -8.72
CA ALA A 72 -25.84 0.29 -9.67
C ALA A 72 -25.31 0.31 -11.12
N ASP A 73 -23.99 0.26 -11.32
CA ASP A 73 -23.35 0.14 -12.63
C ASP A 73 -22.51 -1.15 -12.75
N PRO A 74 -23.09 -2.24 -13.29
CA PRO A 74 -22.35 -3.49 -13.48
C PRO A 74 -21.21 -3.37 -14.51
N THR A 75 -21.09 -2.22 -15.19
CA THR A 75 -20.03 -1.91 -16.15
C THR A 75 -18.87 -1.13 -15.51
N SER A 76 -18.95 -0.81 -14.21
CA SER A 76 -17.92 -0.12 -13.43
C SER A 76 -16.64 -0.95 -13.31
N LEU A 77 -16.71 -2.27 -13.50
CA LEU A 77 -15.55 -3.16 -13.60
C LEU A 77 -15.76 -4.15 -14.74
N GLN A 78 -14.82 -4.22 -15.67
CA GLN A 78 -14.92 -5.08 -16.87
C GLN A 78 -13.65 -5.86 -17.10
N ASN A 79 -13.81 -7.12 -17.52
CA ASN A 79 -12.72 -8.00 -17.95
C ASN A 79 -11.62 -8.22 -16.91
N LEU A 80 -11.97 -8.19 -15.62
CA LEU A 80 -11.08 -8.61 -14.55
C LEU A 80 -10.88 -10.13 -14.62
N THR A 81 -9.74 -10.54 -15.17
CA THR A 81 -9.27 -11.92 -15.21
C THR A 81 -7.77 -11.94 -14.94
N VAL A 82 -7.24 -13.06 -14.44
CA VAL A 82 -5.79 -13.19 -14.14
C VAL A 82 -4.91 -12.74 -15.33
N PRO A 83 -5.14 -13.20 -16.58
CA PRO A 83 -4.32 -12.75 -17.72
C PRO A 83 -4.48 -11.26 -18.04
N CYS A 84 -5.66 -10.69 -17.76
CA CYS A 84 -5.96 -9.30 -18.09
C CYS A 84 -5.47 -8.28 -17.07
N VAL A 85 -5.05 -8.70 -15.89
CA VAL A 85 -4.32 -7.83 -14.95
C VAL A 85 -2.91 -7.52 -15.49
N GLY A 86 -2.31 -8.41 -16.28
CA GLY A 86 -0.94 -8.21 -16.76
C GLY A 86 0.08 -8.16 -15.62
N PHE A 87 -0.13 -9.01 -14.62
CA PHE A 87 0.75 -9.11 -13.44
C PHE A 87 2.09 -9.74 -13.79
N SER A 88 3.16 -9.14 -13.30
CA SER A 88 4.48 -9.76 -13.18
C SER A 88 5.16 -9.34 -11.88
N VAL A 89 6.10 -10.15 -11.42
CA VAL A 89 6.92 -9.87 -10.24
C VAL A 89 8.35 -10.33 -10.50
N GLU A 90 9.32 -9.57 -10.01
CA GLU A 90 10.73 -9.90 -10.10
C GLU A 90 11.49 -9.57 -8.82
N VAL A 91 12.58 -10.30 -8.58
CA VAL A 91 13.58 -9.96 -7.58
C VAL A 91 14.53 -8.93 -8.20
N LEU A 92 14.67 -7.78 -7.57
CA LEU A 92 15.53 -6.70 -8.02
C LEU A 92 17.00 -7.06 -7.74
N ASP A 93 17.84 -6.97 -8.78
CA ASP A 93 19.29 -6.99 -8.61
C ASP A 93 19.83 -5.62 -8.18
N ALA A 94 21.13 -5.53 -7.93
CA ALA A 94 21.76 -4.29 -7.46
C ALA A 94 21.59 -3.10 -8.43
N ALA A 95 21.58 -3.35 -9.75
CA ALA A 95 21.40 -2.30 -10.75
C ALA A 95 19.94 -1.84 -10.80
N ALA A 96 19.00 -2.78 -10.68
CA ALA A 96 17.58 -2.50 -10.64
C ALA A 96 17.18 -1.76 -9.35
N ILE A 97 17.76 -2.13 -8.20
CA ILE A 97 17.60 -1.40 -6.92
C ILE A 97 18.06 0.04 -7.09
N ALA A 98 19.29 0.26 -7.57
CA ALA A 98 19.81 1.62 -7.77
C ALA A 98 18.93 2.44 -8.74
N ASN A 99 18.37 1.81 -9.78
CA ASN A 99 17.43 2.47 -10.68
C ASN A 99 16.12 2.88 -9.99
N VAL A 100 15.54 1.99 -9.17
CA VAL A 100 14.34 2.29 -8.39
C VAL A 100 14.62 3.41 -7.38
N GLU A 101 15.68 3.29 -6.59
CA GLU A 101 16.05 4.26 -5.56
C GLU A 101 16.29 5.64 -6.13
N SER A 102 16.94 5.75 -7.30
CA SER A 102 17.15 7.05 -7.98
C SER A 102 15.86 7.78 -8.39
N ARG A 103 14.73 7.06 -8.42
CA ARG A 103 13.41 7.57 -8.81
C ARG A 103 12.47 7.76 -7.61
N LEU A 104 12.92 7.49 -6.38
CA LEU A 104 12.14 7.72 -5.16
C LEU A 104 12.01 9.21 -4.86
N PRO A 105 10.94 9.64 -4.14
CA PRO A 105 10.76 11.02 -3.71
C PRO A 105 11.89 11.54 -2.82
N ASP A 106 12.43 10.69 -1.94
CA ASP A 106 13.55 11.02 -1.05
C ASP A 106 14.64 9.93 -1.12
N PRO A 107 15.46 9.92 -2.17
CA PRO A 107 16.48 8.89 -2.38
C PRO A 107 17.61 8.93 -1.34
N ALA A 108 17.67 9.95 -0.48
CA ALA A 108 18.65 10.04 0.59
C ALA A 108 18.24 9.21 1.82
N ASN A 109 16.94 9.04 2.05
CA ASN A 109 16.39 8.38 3.24
C ASN A 109 15.52 7.16 2.92
N GLN A 110 15.08 7.00 1.68
CA GLN A 110 14.26 5.89 1.22
C GLN A 110 15.08 4.89 0.43
N ALA A 111 14.94 3.61 0.77
CA ALA A 111 15.70 2.52 0.15
C ALA A 111 14.85 1.25 0.02
N ILE A 112 15.22 0.37 -0.89
CA ILE A 112 14.65 -0.99 -0.95
C ILE A 112 15.17 -1.80 0.23
N ASP A 113 14.26 -2.40 1.00
CA ASP A 113 14.67 -3.31 2.08
C ASP A 113 15.19 -4.62 1.46
N PRO A 114 16.44 -5.04 1.72
CA PRO A 114 16.99 -6.28 1.18
C PRO A 114 16.26 -7.54 1.65
N ALA A 115 15.41 -7.45 2.69
CA ALA A 115 14.53 -8.54 3.10
C ALA A 115 13.32 -8.73 2.17
N LEU A 116 12.96 -7.73 1.35
CA LEU A 116 11.90 -7.82 0.36
C LEU A 116 12.21 -7.00 -0.90
N PRO A 117 13.26 -7.35 -1.68
CA PRO A 117 13.69 -6.59 -2.85
C PRO A 117 12.85 -6.93 -4.09
N LEU A 118 11.52 -6.83 -3.97
CA LEU A 118 10.58 -7.23 -5.01
C LEU A 118 9.96 -6.02 -5.68
N ARG A 119 9.83 -6.10 -7.01
CA ARG A 119 8.99 -5.19 -7.80
C ARG A 119 7.82 -5.95 -8.38
N VAL A 120 6.62 -5.47 -8.10
CA VAL A 120 5.40 -5.92 -8.77
C VAL A 120 5.09 -4.95 -9.91
N THR A 121 4.74 -5.48 -11.07
CA THR A 121 4.30 -4.69 -12.22
C THR A 121 2.91 -5.13 -12.62
N ILE A 122 2.04 -4.16 -12.86
CA ILE A 122 0.68 -4.35 -13.35
C ILE A 122 0.57 -3.62 -14.68
N GLU A 123 0.63 -4.37 -15.78
CA GLU A 123 0.59 -3.83 -17.14
C GLU A 123 -0.50 -4.54 -17.95
N PRO A 124 -1.79 -4.18 -17.74
CA PRO A 124 -2.90 -4.83 -18.43
C PRO A 124 -2.77 -4.74 -19.96
N PRO A 125 -2.88 -5.86 -20.69
CA PRO A 125 -2.86 -5.83 -22.15
C PRO A 125 -4.01 -5.00 -22.73
N VAL A 126 -3.74 -4.20 -23.76
CA VAL A 126 -4.77 -3.41 -24.47
C VAL A 126 -5.91 -4.30 -24.97
N ALA A 127 -5.58 -5.47 -25.53
CA ALA A 127 -6.56 -6.41 -26.10
C ALA A 127 -7.51 -7.03 -25.07
N CYS A 128 -7.15 -6.99 -23.78
CA CYS A 128 -7.98 -7.53 -22.70
C CYS A 128 -9.18 -6.66 -22.36
N GLY A 129 -9.13 -5.36 -22.68
CA GLY A 129 -10.21 -4.43 -22.36
C GLY A 129 -10.52 -4.33 -20.86
N LEU A 130 -9.53 -4.56 -19.98
CA LEU A 130 -9.70 -4.32 -18.54
C LEU A 130 -10.09 -2.85 -18.37
N ALA A 131 -11.18 -2.59 -17.68
CA ALA A 131 -11.62 -1.25 -17.34
C ALA A 131 -12.19 -1.23 -15.93
N PHE A 132 -11.96 -0.14 -15.22
CA PHE A 132 -12.54 0.08 -13.91
C PHE A 132 -12.90 1.56 -13.74
N GLU A 133 -13.91 1.81 -12.93
CA GLU A 133 -14.29 3.13 -12.43
C GLU A 133 -13.85 3.26 -10.96
N ASP A 134 -13.78 4.50 -10.49
CA ASP A 134 -13.31 4.89 -9.16
C ASP A 134 -11.88 4.39 -8.88
N ASP A 135 -11.49 4.19 -7.62
CA ASP A 135 -10.15 3.70 -7.28
C ASP A 135 -10.07 2.16 -7.14
N TYR A 136 -8.83 1.65 -7.17
CA TYR A 136 -8.53 0.33 -6.62
C TYR A 136 -7.74 0.48 -5.32
N ASP A 137 -7.93 -0.44 -4.39
CA ASP A 137 -7.09 -0.62 -3.20
C ASP A 137 -5.98 -1.63 -3.52
N ALA A 138 -4.72 -1.22 -3.35
CA ALA A 138 -3.55 -2.08 -3.40
C ALA A 138 -3.08 -2.43 -1.99
N GLU A 139 -2.83 -3.70 -1.72
CA GLU A 139 -2.23 -4.17 -0.47
C GLU A 139 -0.96 -4.96 -0.75
N PHE A 140 0.15 -4.53 -0.13
CA PHE A 140 1.36 -5.31 0.00
C PHE A 140 1.44 -5.86 1.42
N LYS A 141 1.59 -7.18 1.56
CA LYS A 141 1.87 -7.86 2.83
C LYS A 141 3.23 -8.53 2.73
N GLY A 142 4.25 -7.97 3.36
CA GLY A 142 5.62 -8.50 3.34
C GLY A 142 5.88 -9.48 4.49
N ASP A 143 5.90 -10.79 4.21
CA ASP A 143 6.08 -11.81 5.25
C ASP A 143 7.48 -11.84 5.86
N ASN A 144 8.48 -11.36 5.12
CA ASN A 144 9.85 -11.22 5.59
C ASN A 144 10.14 -9.94 6.39
N LEU A 145 9.17 -9.02 6.51
CA LEU A 145 9.38 -7.70 7.12
C LEU A 145 8.87 -7.63 8.56
N LEU A 146 9.62 -6.91 9.40
CA LEU A 146 9.28 -6.73 10.80
C LEU A 146 8.41 -5.47 10.98
N TRP A 147 7.16 -5.67 11.40
CA TRP A 147 6.30 -4.56 11.80
C TRP A 147 6.70 -4.01 13.17
N VAL A 148 6.71 -2.69 13.29
CA VAL A 148 6.83 -1.94 14.55
C VAL A 148 5.83 -0.78 14.53
N PRO A 149 5.36 -0.26 15.68
CA PRO A 149 4.60 0.98 15.71
C PRO A 149 5.37 2.10 15.01
N PHE A 150 4.68 2.92 14.21
CA PHE A 150 5.35 3.90 13.32
C PHE A 150 6.33 3.24 12.35
N SER A 151 5.90 2.13 11.79
CA SER A 151 6.71 1.35 10.86
C SER A 151 7.23 2.24 9.71
N PRO A 152 8.52 2.11 9.36
CA PRO A 152 9.16 2.95 8.33
C PRO A 152 8.74 2.59 6.91
N TYR A 153 7.96 1.52 6.72
CA TYR A 153 7.64 1.03 5.39
C TYR A 153 6.65 1.93 4.67
N ARG A 154 6.90 2.14 3.38
CA ARG A 154 6.06 2.89 2.46
C ARG A 154 5.74 2.02 1.24
N LEU A 155 4.51 2.14 0.74
CA LEU A 155 4.12 1.58 -0.55
C LEU A 155 4.27 2.66 -1.62
N MET A 156 5.16 2.41 -2.57
CA MET A 156 5.47 3.33 -3.66
C MET A 156 4.88 2.83 -4.98
N LYS A 157 4.44 3.75 -5.83
CA LYS A 157 4.04 3.45 -7.21
C LYS A 157 4.61 4.44 -8.23
N ALA A 158 4.98 3.96 -9.40
CA ALA A 158 5.44 4.79 -10.52
C ALA A 158 4.89 4.27 -11.85
N PRO A 159 4.51 5.14 -12.81
CA PRO A 159 4.42 4.73 -14.22
C PRO A 159 5.72 4.03 -14.63
N ILE A 160 5.66 3.11 -15.60
CA ILE A 160 6.83 2.36 -16.04
C ILE A 160 7.97 3.32 -16.44
N GLY A 161 9.10 3.24 -15.75
CA GLY A 161 10.27 4.10 -15.94
C GLY A 161 10.14 5.54 -15.41
N GLY A 162 8.99 5.91 -14.84
CA GLY A 162 8.71 7.23 -14.27
C GLY A 162 9.12 7.36 -12.81
N ASN A 163 8.92 8.54 -12.22
CA ASN A 163 9.21 8.78 -10.81
C ASN A 163 8.18 8.09 -9.91
N TYR A 164 8.66 7.54 -8.80
CA TYR A 164 7.80 6.98 -7.76
C TYR A 164 7.11 8.10 -6.98
N ARG A 165 5.90 7.78 -6.54
CA ARG A 165 5.18 8.52 -5.51
C ARG A 165 4.78 7.57 -4.40
N ASP A 166 4.71 8.11 -3.20
CA ASP A 166 4.16 7.40 -2.06
C ASP A 166 2.62 7.36 -2.17
N ILE A 167 2.05 6.17 -2.02
CA ILE A 167 0.60 5.96 -1.97
C ILE A 167 0.15 5.38 -0.64
N THR A 168 1.03 5.35 0.37
CA THR A 168 0.77 4.73 1.66
C THR A 168 -0.43 5.42 2.33
N SER A 169 -1.50 4.66 2.54
CA SER A 169 -2.71 5.08 3.26
C SER A 169 -2.79 4.45 4.65
N SER A 170 -2.14 3.31 4.87
CA SER A 170 -2.01 2.69 6.20
C SER A 170 -0.85 1.70 6.23
N VAL A 171 -0.27 1.49 7.43
CA VAL A 171 0.72 0.43 7.68
C VAL A 171 0.35 -0.30 8.95
N VAL A 172 -0.11 -1.55 8.84
CA VAL A 172 -0.65 -2.30 9.99
C VAL A 172 0.12 -3.60 10.26
N ALA A 173 -0.06 -4.14 11.47
CA ALA A 173 0.55 -5.39 11.91
C ALA A 173 0.05 -6.60 11.10
N GLY A 174 0.90 -7.62 10.98
CA GLY A 174 0.64 -8.85 10.21
C GLY A 174 1.64 -9.05 9.07
N SER A 175 2.92 -8.97 9.39
CA SER A 175 4.05 -8.92 8.44
C SER A 175 3.90 -7.75 7.46
N VAL A 176 4.10 -6.54 7.98
CA VAL A 176 4.01 -5.23 7.31
C VAL A 176 2.98 -5.20 6.17
N ARG A 177 1.75 -4.81 6.51
CA ARG A 177 0.69 -4.59 5.52
C ARG A 177 0.62 -3.11 5.20
N SER A 178 1.18 -2.73 4.06
CA SER A 178 1.03 -1.37 3.53
C SER A 178 -0.09 -1.36 2.49
N ARG A 179 -0.99 -0.39 2.62
CA ARG A 179 -2.07 -0.16 1.66
C ARG A 179 -1.88 1.15 0.95
N GLY A 180 -2.41 1.21 -0.26
CA GLY A 180 -2.57 2.44 -1.03
C GLY A 180 -3.69 2.28 -2.03
N CYS A 181 -3.99 3.32 -2.78
CA CYS A 181 -4.95 3.24 -3.88
C CYS A 181 -4.46 3.99 -5.12
N GLY A 182 -5.21 3.90 -6.21
CA GLY A 182 -4.87 4.61 -7.44
C GLY A 182 -5.96 4.52 -8.51
N GLY A 183 -5.88 5.45 -9.48
CA GLY A 183 -6.68 5.43 -10.71
C GLY A 183 -5.92 4.87 -11.92
N THR A 184 -4.64 4.54 -11.76
CA THR A 184 -3.76 4.07 -12.85
C THR A 184 -2.83 2.95 -12.38
N PHE A 185 -2.63 1.94 -13.23
CA PHE A 185 -1.66 0.86 -12.98
C PHE A 185 -0.25 1.22 -13.37
N SER A 186 0.70 0.54 -12.74
CA SER A 186 2.08 0.95 -12.75
C SER A 186 3.00 -0.12 -12.14
N GLU A 187 4.28 0.21 -11.94
CA GLU A 187 5.19 -0.57 -11.08
C GLU A 187 4.97 -0.18 -9.61
N PHE A 188 5.11 -1.15 -8.70
CA PHE A 188 4.95 -1.01 -7.26
C PHE A 188 6.14 -1.64 -6.53
N VAL A 189 6.61 -0.94 -5.50
CA VAL A 189 7.67 -1.43 -4.61
C VAL A 189 7.35 -1.05 -3.17
N MET A 190 7.83 -1.85 -2.23
CA MET A 190 7.86 -1.49 -0.83
C MET A 190 9.26 -0.97 -0.49
N VAL A 191 9.32 0.19 0.17
CA VAL A 191 10.58 0.79 0.61
C VAL A 191 10.57 1.01 2.11
N VAL A 192 11.76 1.13 2.69
CA VAL A 192 11.96 1.59 4.05
C VAL A 192 12.35 3.07 4.03
N ASP A 193 11.64 3.90 4.79
CA ASP A 193 11.94 5.32 5.00
C ASP A 193 12.64 5.52 6.35
N GLN A 194 13.93 5.81 6.30
CA GLN A 194 14.80 5.89 7.47
C GLN A 194 14.72 7.23 8.21
N ALA A 195 14.16 8.27 7.59
CA ALA A 195 14.12 9.61 8.15
C ALA A 195 12.76 10.29 7.89
N GLN A 196 11.70 9.59 8.30
CA GLN A 196 10.31 10.04 8.14
C GLN A 196 10.12 11.49 8.58
N ASN A 197 9.74 12.35 7.63
CA ASN A 197 9.50 13.76 7.85
C ASN A 197 8.09 14.10 7.38
N TYR A 198 7.11 13.60 8.14
CA TYR A 198 5.69 13.74 7.84
C TYR A 198 5.24 15.19 7.58
N ALA A 199 5.86 16.18 8.21
CA ALA A 199 5.52 17.59 7.99
C ALA A 199 5.97 18.07 6.60
N SER A 200 7.21 17.75 6.20
CA SER A 200 7.70 18.07 4.86
C SER A 200 6.96 17.28 3.78
N GLU A 201 6.71 15.99 4.04
CA GLU A 201 5.92 15.11 3.16
C GLU A 201 4.50 15.66 2.98
N ALA A 202 3.84 16.12 4.04
CA ALA A 202 2.49 16.67 3.97
C ALA A 202 2.42 17.94 3.10
N VAL A 203 3.43 18.82 3.21
CA VAL A 203 3.52 20.02 2.35
C VAL A 203 3.65 19.62 0.88
N ALA A 204 4.51 18.65 0.57
CA ALA A 204 4.64 18.13 -0.78
C ALA A 204 3.33 17.49 -1.28
N ALA A 205 2.69 16.67 -0.45
CA ALA A 205 1.43 16.01 -0.76
C ALA A 205 0.27 17.00 -1.02
N TYR A 206 0.18 18.12 -0.27
CA TYR A 206 -0.78 19.19 -0.56
C TYR A 206 -0.53 19.86 -1.92
N SER A 207 0.74 20.12 -2.26
CA SER A 207 1.12 20.68 -3.56
C SER A 207 0.72 19.74 -4.70
N ASP A 208 1.03 18.46 -4.55
CA ASP A 208 0.70 17.39 -5.50
C ASP A 208 -0.81 17.22 -5.72
N LEU A 209 -1.59 17.22 -4.63
CA LEU A 209 -3.04 17.18 -4.67
C LEU A 209 -3.61 18.42 -5.38
N SER A 210 -3.08 19.60 -5.06
CA SER A 210 -3.47 20.85 -5.73
C SER A 210 -3.21 20.83 -7.23
N ALA A 211 -2.06 20.30 -7.65
CA ALA A 211 -1.71 20.18 -9.06
C ALA A 211 -2.65 19.22 -9.80
N THR A 212 -3.05 18.12 -9.14
CA THR A 212 -3.97 17.12 -9.71
C THR A 212 -5.39 17.67 -9.85
N ILE A 213 -5.89 18.40 -8.86
CA ILE A 213 -7.22 19.07 -8.91
C ILE A 213 -7.27 20.17 -9.98
N ALA A 214 -6.12 20.76 -10.32
CA ALA A 214 -5.99 21.79 -11.35
C ALA A 214 -5.81 21.24 -12.77
N ASP A 215 -5.80 19.91 -12.97
CA ASP A 215 -5.72 19.32 -14.30
C ASP A 215 -6.88 19.79 -15.18
N ALA A 216 -6.61 20.12 -16.43
CA ALA A 216 -7.58 20.71 -17.35
C ALA A 216 -8.75 19.78 -17.70
N ALA A 217 -8.60 18.47 -17.48
CA ALA A 217 -9.68 17.50 -17.65
C ALA A 217 -10.60 17.42 -16.42
N VAL A 218 -10.22 18.00 -15.27
CA VAL A 218 -11.15 18.21 -14.15
C VAL A 218 -12.10 19.34 -14.51
N GLY A 219 -13.40 19.05 -14.50
CA GLY A 219 -14.44 20.02 -14.79
C GLY A 219 -14.44 21.18 -13.79
N PRO A 220 -14.88 22.39 -14.20
CA PRO A 220 -14.75 23.59 -13.38
C PRO A 220 -15.50 23.49 -12.04
N THR A 221 -16.64 22.82 -12.00
CA THR A 221 -17.39 22.56 -10.75
C THR A 221 -16.59 21.66 -9.81
N ALA A 222 -16.02 20.57 -10.31
CA ALA A 222 -15.23 19.66 -9.49
C ALA A 222 -13.94 20.33 -8.99
N SER A 223 -13.24 21.07 -9.86
CA SER A 223 -12.03 21.80 -9.50
C SER A 223 -12.31 22.85 -8.41
N ALA A 224 -13.42 23.60 -8.51
CA ALA A 224 -13.81 24.58 -7.50
C ALA A 224 -14.17 23.94 -6.16
N THR A 225 -14.99 22.89 -6.16
CA THR A 225 -15.41 22.20 -4.93
C THR A 225 -14.22 21.54 -4.22
N LEU A 226 -13.50 20.66 -4.92
CA LEU A 226 -12.37 19.91 -4.36
C LEU A 226 -11.23 20.86 -3.98
N GLY A 227 -11.01 21.93 -4.76
CA GLY A 227 -10.03 22.97 -4.45
C GLY A 227 -10.36 23.71 -3.16
N SER A 228 -11.65 23.95 -2.87
CA SER A 228 -12.11 24.52 -1.61
C SER A 228 -11.83 23.60 -0.43
N ASP A 229 -12.24 22.32 -0.51
CA ASP A 229 -12.04 21.35 0.57
C ASP A 229 -10.55 21.16 0.89
N ARG A 230 -9.73 20.99 -0.15
CA ARG A 230 -8.27 20.92 -0.04
C ARG A 230 -7.67 22.17 0.62
N SER A 231 -8.18 23.37 0.30
CA SER A 231 -7.71 24.62 0.91
C SER A 231 -8.08 24.72 2.39
N LEU A 232 -9.29 24.29 2.77
CA LEU A 232 -9.72 24.22 4.16
C LEU A 232 -8.88 23.21 4.95
N SER A 233 -8.61 22.03 4.36
CA SER A 233 -7.71 21.02 4.93
C SER A 233 -6.32 21.61 5.19
N GLN A 234 -5.74 22.27 4.19
CA GLN A 234 -4.42 22.88 4.31
C GLN A 234 -4.39 23.97 5.39
N ALA A 235 -5.40 24.83 5.46
CA ALA A 235 -5.48 25.86 6.49
C ALA A 235 -5.56 25.27 7.91
N ALA A 236 -6.32 24.18 8.09
CA ALA A 236 -6.37 23.45 9.36
C ALA A 236 -5.02 22.80 9.71
N TYR A 237 -4.33 22.21 8.73
CA TYR A 237 -2.96 21.69 8.89
C TYR A 237 -1.97 22.79 9.32
N GLU A 238 -2.00 23.94 8.66
CA GLU A 238 -1.14 25.10 8.98
C GLU A 238 -1.42 25.68 10.38
N ALA A 239 -2.66 25.53 10.87
CA ALA A 239 -3.05 25.87 12.24
C ALA A 239 -2.67 24.78 13.28
N GLY A 240 -2.07 23.66 12.85
CA GLY A 240 -1.73 22.52 13.71
C GLY A 240 -2.95 21.69 14.14
N ASN A 241 -4.11 21.88 13.51
CA ASN A 241 -5.33 21.13 13.78
C ASN A 241 -5.47 19.95 12.80
N PHE A 242 -4.67 18.89 13.05
CA PHE A 242 -4.65 17.72 12.17
C PHE A 242 -5.99 16.98 12.11
N GLY A 243 -6.76 16.96 13.20
CA GLY A 243 -8.09 16.35 13.23
C GLY A 243 -9.09 17.05 12.29
N ASP A 244 -9.13 18.38 12.29
CA ASP A 244 -9.97 19.14 11.34
C ASP A 244 -9.44 19.02 9.90
N ALA A 245 -8.11 19.01 9.70
CA ALA A 245 -7.52 18.77 8.38
C ALA A 245 -7.97 17.42 7.80
N ILE A 246 -7.93 16.35 8.60
CA ILE A 246 -8.41 15.02 8.20
C ILE A 246 -9.91 15.05 7.87
N ALA A 247 -10.73 15.72 8.68
CA ALA A 247 -12.17 15.84 8.42
C ALA A 247 -12.46 16.58 7.09
N ARG A 248 -11.64 17.57 6.71
CA ARG A 248 -11.75 18.23 5.39
C ARG A 248 -11.34 17.32 4.24
N LEU A 249 -10.41 16.39 4.46
CA LEU A 249 -10.12 15.35 3.46
C LEU A 249 -11.25 14.33 3.36
N ASP A 250 -11.99 14.04 4.44
CA ASP A 250 -13.21 13.24 4.36
C ASP A 250 -14.28 13.93 3.51
N ASP A 251 -14.48 15.24 3.70
CA ASP A 251 -15.38 16.06 2.86
C ASP A 251 -14.96 15.98 1.37
N LEU A 252 -13.66 16.13 1.10
CA LEU A 252 -13.10 16.04 -0.25
C LEU A 252 -13.35 14.67 -0.89
N LEU A 253 -13.10 13.58 -0.16
CA LEU A 253 -13.32 12.21 -0.62
C LEU A 253 -14.81 11.95 -0.91
N ALA A 254 -15.70 12.44 -0.04
CA ALA A 254 -17.14 12.35 -0.26
C ALA A 254 -17.56 13.11 -1.54
N HIS A 255 -17.01 14.31 -1.76
CA HIS A 255 -17.28 15.06 -2.98
C HIS A 255 -16.72 14.38 -4.24
N CYS A 256 -15.55 13.71 -4.18
CA CYS A 256 -15.03 12.91 -5.30
C CYS A 256 -16.07 11.88 -5.76
N GLY A 257 -16.61 11.08 -4.83
CA GLY A 257 -17.63 10.08 -5.14
C GLY A 257 -18.92 10.67 -5.73
N THR A 258 -19.30 11.90 -5.34
CA THR A 258 -20.49 12.55 -5.92
C THR A 258 -20.26 13.23 -7.27
N LEU A 259 -19.01 13.57 -7.59
CA LEU A 259 -18.63 14.34 -8.77
C LEU A 259 -18.05 13.46 -9.89
N GLY A 260 -17.80 12.18 -9.59
CA GLY A 260 -17.29 11.18 -10.53
C GLY A 260 -18.10 11.11 -11.83
N GLY A 261 -17.40 10.88 -12.94
CA GLY A 261 -17.97 10.80 -14.28
C GLY A 261 -17.66 12.05 -15.11
N PRO A 262 -18.65 12.76 -15.68
CA PRO A 262 -18.38 13.86 -16.62
C PRO A 262 -17.64 15.07 -16.02
N ALA A 263 -17.86 15.37 -14.74
CA ALA A 263 -17.22 16.51 -14.07
C ALA A 263 -15.84 16.15 -13.51
N LEU A 264 -15.64 14.90 -13.13
CA LEU A 264 -14.38 14.38 -12.65
C LEU A 264 -14.15 13.01 -13.31
N PRO A 265 -13.31 12.91 -14.36
CA PRO A 265 -13.06 11.67 -15.05
C PRO A 265 -12.65 10.57 -14.06
N ASN A 266 -13.45 9.51 -13.97
CA ASN A 266 -13.32 8.47 -12.94
C ASN A 266 -13.07 7.09 -13.53
N ARG A 267 -12.70 7.01 -14.82
CA ARG A 267 -12.62 5.73 -15.52
C ARG A 267 -11.27 5.50 -16.15
N TRP A 268 -10.73 4.31 -15.90
CA TRP A 268 -9.53 3.81 -16.54
C TRP A 268 -9.87 2.64 -17.46
N ARG A 269 -9.12 2.48 -18.56
CA ARG A 269 -9.16 1.26 -19.38
C ARG A 269 -7.79 0.92 -19.96
N SER A 270 -7.57 -0.36 -20.25
CA SER A 270 -6.28 -0.87 -20.73
C SER A 270 -5.84 -0.32 -22.08
N ALA A 271 -6.74 0.30 -22.84
CA ALA A 271 -6.43 1.08 -24.03
C ALA A 271 -5.71 2.42 -23.75
N ARG A 272 -5.66 2.88 -22.49
CA ARG A 272 -4.91 4.09 -22.03
C ARG A 272 -5.34 5.40 -22.66
N ASP A 273 -6.60 5.49 -23.03
CA ASP A 273 -7.24 6.62 -23.71
C ASP A 273 -8.32 7.28 -22.85
N LEU A 274 -8.51 6.78 -21.61
CA LEU A 274 -9.27 7.44 -20.56
C LEU A 274 -8.35 7.72 -19.36
N SER A 275 -8.62 8.82 -18.67
CA SER A 275 -7.95 9.19 -17.42
C SER A 275 -8.92 9.02 -16.26
N ASN A 276 -8.40 8.44 -15.18
CA ASN A 276 -9.12 8.29 -13.93
C ASN A 276 -8.51 9.25 -12.89
N LEU A 277 -8.89 10.52 -13.02
CA LEU A 277 -8.44 11.59 -12.13
C LEU A 277 -9.11 11.49 -10.76
N GLU A 278 -10.33 10.99 -10.69
CA GLU A 278 -11.03 10.69 -9.44
C GLU A 278 -10.17 9.77 -8.55
N GLY A 279 -9.79 8.59 -9.05
CA GLY A 279 -9.02 7.63 -8.27
C GLY A 279 -7.61 8.12 -7.93
N GLU A 280 -7.02 9.00 -8.75
CA GLU A 280 -5.74 9.64 -8.43
C GLU A 280 -5.86 10.73 -7.34
N ILE A 281 -6.96 11.49 -7.32
CA ILE A 281 -7.25 12.45 -6.24
C ILE A 281 -7.56 11.71 -4.93
N VAL A 282 -8.33 10.62 -4.99
CA VAL A 282 -8.61 9.75 -3.83
C VAL A 282 -7.32 9.19 -3.25
N ALA A 283 -6.44 8.63 -4.10
CA ALA A 283 -5.15 8.10 -3.68
C ALA A 283 -4.28 9.13 -2.96
N ARG A 284 -4.15 10.33 -3.53
CA ARG A 284 -3.37 11.41 -2.93
C ARG A 284 -3.98 11.91 -1.62
N SER A 285 -5.30 11.99 -1.55
CA SER A 285 -6.00 12.41 -0.33
C SER A 285 -5.84 11.38 0.78
N ASN A 286 -5.92 10.08 0.48
CA ASN A 286 -5.67 9.02 1.44
C ASN A 286 -4.22 8.98 1.93
N HIS A 287 -3.25 9.23 1.04
CA HIS A 287 -1.86 9.37 1.47
C HIS A 287 -1.67 10.60 2.38
N LEU A 288 -2.28 11.73 2.05
CA LEU A 288 -2.23 12.91 2.90
C LEU A 288 -2.89 12.67 4.27
N ARG A 289 -4.03 11.96 4.33
CA ARG A 289 -4.65 11.53 5.59
C ARG A 289 -3.67 10.71 6.43
N PHE A 290 -2.99 9.74 5.82
CA PHE A 290 -1.97 8.95 6.50
C PHE A 290 -0.88 9.85 7.14
N LEU A 291 -0.35 10.82 6.39
CA LEU A 291 0.66 11.76 6.93
C LEU A 291 0.11 12.60 8.09
N LEU A 292 -1.12 13.09 7.97
CA LEU A 292 -1.77 13.88 9.02
C LEU A 292 -2.07 13.06 10.27
N ASP A 293 -2.47 11.79 10.12
CA ASP A 293 -2.66 10.87 11.23
C ASP A 293 -1.34 10.64 11.99
N ARG A 294 -0.23 10.49 11.26
CA ARG A 294 1.12 10.37 11.85
C ARG A 294 1.51 11.59 12.64
N LEU A 295 1.24 12.78 12.10
CA LEU A 295 1.46 14.06 12.80
C LEU A 295 0.53 14.23 14.01
N ASN A 296 -0.66 13.63 13.97
CA ASN A 296 -1.60 13.57 15.08
C ASN A 296 -1.22 12.52 16.14
N GLY A 297 -0.11 11.80 15.96
CA GLY A 297 0.41 10.79 16.88
C GLY A 297 -0.21 9.40 16.72
N ASN A 298 -0.90 9.14 15.61
CA ASN A 298 -1.49 7.83 15.32
C ASN A 298 -0.49 6.89 14.61
N PRO A 299 -0.40 5.60 15.02
CA PRO A 299 0.55 4.63 14.49
C PRO A 299 0.09 3.93 13.20
#